data_AF-A0A838YFP2-F1
#
_entry.id   AF-A0A838YFP2-F1
#
_cell.length_a   1.000
_cell.length_b   1.000
_cell.length_c   1.000
_cell.angle_alpha   90.00
_cell.angle_beta   90.00
_cell.angle_gamma   90.00
#
_symmetry.space_group_name_H-M   'P 1'
#
loop_
_entity.id
_entity.type
_entity.pdbx_description
1 polymer ?
#
loop_
_entity_poly.entity_id
_entity_poly.type
_entity_poly.pdbx_seq_one_letter_code
_entity_poly.pdbx_strand_id
1 'polypeptide(L)'
;MKKYLVSIYDAGDKQTYDLSMTEDDMLAIFNMKTLKKNKVELPSIGGNAVLNGNDVMIVYSSDLARTNQGTIGVSFYDLLECLEDAHPRLFS
;
A
#
# COMPACT_ATOMS: atom_id res chain seq x y z
N MET A 1 -7.90 0.79 16.12
CA MET A 1 -8.19 0.00 14.90
C MET A 1 -7.17 -1.13 14.80
N LYS A 2 -7.58 -2.29 14.32
CA LYS A 2 -6.66 -3.41 14.09
C LYS A 2 -5.75 -3.07 12.91
N LYS A 3 -4.45 -3.35 13.04
CA LYS A 3 -3.48 -3.23 11.95
C LYS A 3 -3.10 -4.61 11.44
N TYR A 4 -2.82 -4.69 10.15
CA TYR A 4 -2.39 -5.87 9.42
C TYR A 4 -0.99 -5.61 8.88
N LEU A 5 -0.13 -6.62 8.95
CA LEU A 5 1.19 -6.54 8.38
C LEU A 5 1.10 -6.96 6.91
N VAL A 6 1.42 -6.03 6.01
CA VAL A 6 1.40 -6.24 4.56
C VAL A 6 2.83 -6.27 4.07
N SER A 7 3.27 -7.41 3.56
CA SER A 7 4.59 -7.59 2.97
C SER A 7 4.52 -7.35 1.46
N ILE A 8 5.22 -6.32 0.98
CA ILE A 8 5.18 -5.87 -0.42
C ILE A 8 6.56 -5.99 -1.04
N TYR A 9 6.66 -6.74 -2.13
CA TYR A 9 7.92 -6.88 -2.87
C TYR A 9 8.04 -5.78 -3.93
N ASP A 10 9.11 -4.97 -3.84
CA ASP A 10 9.46 -3.98 -4.86
C ASP A 10 10.41 -4.63 -5.89
N ALA A 11 9.93 -4.78 -7.11
CA ALA A 11 10.72 -5.39 -8.18
C ALA A 11 11.87 -4.48 -8.67
N GLY A 12 11.78 -3.18 -8.45
CA GLY A 12 12.78 -2.19 -8.86
C GLY A 12 14.06 -2.29 -8.04
N ASP A 13 13.96 -2.44 -6.72
CA ASP A 13 15.11 -2.57 -5.83
C ASP A 13 15.34 -4.00 -5.28
N LYS A 14 14.41 -4.93 -5.59
CA LYS A 14 14.43 -6.34 -5.20
C LYS A 14 14.37 -6.56 -3.69
N GLN A 15 13.70 -5.67 -2.96
CA GLN A 15 13.49 -5.79 -1.52
C GLN A 15 12.02 -6.02 -1.19
N THR A 16 11.77 -6.63 -0.03
CA THR A 16 10.43 -6.76 0.55
C THR A 16 10.29 -5.78 1.70
N TYR A 17 9.17 -5.08 1.73
CA TYR A 17 8.85 -4.06 2.71
C TYR A 17 7.61 -4.47 3.50
N ASP A 18 7.71 -4.42 4.82
CA ASP A 18 6.60 -4.73 5.71
C ASP A 18 5.93 -3.43 6.19
N LEU A 19 4.68 -3.23 5.77
CA LEU A 19 3.87 -2.06 6.12
C LEU A 19 2.74 -2.45 7.07
N SER A 20 2.56 -1.67 8.14
CA SER A 20 1.48 -1.89 9.10
C SER A 20 0.23 -1.07 8.72
N MET A 21 -0.69 -1.70 7.98
CA MET A 21 -1.86 -1.05 7.38
C MET A 21 -3.16 -1.32 8.14
N THR A 22 -4.08 -0.36 8.17
CA THR A 22 -5.45 -0.56 8.67
C THR A 22 -6.36 -1.07 7.57
N GLU A 23 -7.45 -1.74 7.94
CA GLU A 23 -8.48 -2.21 6.98
C GLU A 23 -8.98 -1.07 6.07
N ASP A 24 -9.20 0.13 6.63
CA ASP A 24 -9.59 1.32 5.88
C ASP A 24 -8.57 1.72 4.80
N ASP A 25 -7.27 1.56 5.07
CA ASP A 25 -6.20 1.90 4.13
C ASP A 25 -6.19 0.87 2.98
N MET A 26 -6.37 -0.40 3.31
CA MET A 26 -6.46 -1.49 2.34
C MET A 26 -7.70 -1.34 1.44
N LEU A 27 -8.85 -0.99 2.00
CA LEU A 27 -10.08 -0.71 1.26
C LEU A 27 -9.94 0.55 0.40
N ALA A 28 -9.21 1.57 0.86
CA ALA A 28 -8.93 2.77 0.06
C ALA A 28 -8.10 2.42 -1.19
N ILE A 29 -7.09 1.56 -1.05
CA ILE A 29 -6.28 1.06 -2.18
C ILE A 29 -7.14 0.26 -3.15
N PHE A 30 -7.92 -0.70 -2.66
CA PHE A 30 -8.81 -1.52 -3.49
C PHE A 30 -9.75 -0.67 -4.35
N ASN A 31 -10.28 0.41 -3.77
CA ASN A 31 -11.21 1.31 -4.44
C ASN A 31 -10.56 2.35 -5.37
N MET A 32 -9.23 2.36 -5.54
CA MET A 32 -8.54 3.34 -6.39
C MET A 32 -9.02 3.27 -7.85
N LYS A 33 -9.05 2.06 -8.44
CA LYS A 33 -9.48 1.86 -9.83
C LYS A 33 -10.98 2.08 -10.02
N THR A 34 -11.81 1.56 -9.11
CA THR A 34 -13.29 1.67 -9.21
C THR A 34 -13.76 3.12 -9.08
N LEU A 35 -13.13 3.90 -8.19
CA LEU A 35 -13.45 5.30 -7.97
C LEU A 35 -12.65 6.27 -8.84
N LYS A 36 -11.80 5.76 -9.76
CA LYS A 36 -10.88 6.57 -10.60
C LYS A 36 -10.04 7.56 -9.78
N LYS A 37 -9.63 7.15 -8.58
CA LYS A 37 -8.77 7.94 -7.69
C LYS A 37 -7.31 7.63 -7.99
N ASN A 38 -6.61 8.60 -8.54
CA ASN A 38 -5.17 8.47 -8.83
C ASN A 38 -4.31 8.56 -7.56
N LYS A 39 -4.85 9.05 -6.45
CA LYS A 39 -4.16 9.16 -5.16
C LYS A 39 -5.12 8.86 -4.02
N VAL A 40 -4.68 8.07 -3.05
CA VAL A 40 -5.36 7.83 -1.77
C VAL A 40 -4.38 7.99 -0.62
N GLU A 41 -4.83 8.64 0.46
CA GLU A 41 -4.01 8.78 1.66
C GLU A 41 -4.04 7.47 2.46
N LEU A 42 -2.91 7.13 3.08
CA LEU A 42 -2.71 5.94 3.89
C LEU A 42 -2.18 6.37 5.27
N PRO A 43 -3.05 6.88 6.16
CA PRO A 43 -2.63 7.43 7.45
C PRO A 43 -1.90 6.44 8.35
N SER A 44 -2.18 5.14 8.22
CA SER A 44 -1.58 4.10 9.09
C SER A 44 -0.06 3.97 8.93
N ILE A 45 0.44 4.35 7.75
CA ILE A 45 1.87 4.38 7.38
C ILE A 45 2.40 5.81 7.20
N GLY A 46 1.60 6.83 7.58
CA GLY A 46 1.95 8.24 7.43
C GLY A 46 2.21 8.65 5.98
N GLY A 47 1.47 8.05 5.04
CA GLY A 47 1.82 8.03 3.62
C GLY A 47 0.64 8.11 2.67
N ASN A 48 0.85 7.74 1.41
CA ASN A 48 -0.18 7.66 0.38
C ASN A 48 0.16 6.63 -0.70
N ALA A 49 -0.84 6.18 -1.45
CA ALA A 49 -0.65 5.40 -2.67
C ALA A 49 -1.05 6.25 -3.88
N VAL A 50 -0.23 6.18 -4.93
CA VAL A 50 -0.44 6.85 -6.22
C VAL A 50 -0.55 5.80 -7.31
N LEU A 51 -1.66 5.81 -8.05
CA LEU A 51 -1.90 4.91 -9.18
C LEU A 51 -1.45 5.59 -10.48
N ASN A 52 -0.56 4.92 -11.23
CA ASN A 52 -0.10 5.33 -12.54
C ASN A 52 -0.28 4.18 -13.54
N GLY A 53 -1.36 4.21 -14.32
CA GLY A 53 -1.73 3.10 -15.19
C GLY A 53 -2.09 1.84 -14.39
N ASN A 54 -1.23 0.83 -14.44
CA ASN A 54 -1.37 -0.39 -13.64
C ASN A 54 -0.42 -0.45 -12.44
N ASP A 55 0.48 0.52 -12.29
CA ASP A 55 1.47 0.53 -11.22
C ASP A 55 0.99 1.40 -10.06
N VAL A 56 1.29 0.97 -8.84
CA VAL A 56 1.04 1.69 -7.61
C VAL A 56 2.38 2.05 -6.98
N MET A 57 2.56 3.34 -6.72
CA MET A 57 3.66 3.83 -5.93
C MET A 57 3.14 4.13 -4.52
N ILE A 58 3.62 3.37 -3.53
CA ILE A 58 3.31 3.59 -2.12
C ILE A 58 4.41 4.44 -1.52
N VAL A 59 4.05 5.62 -1.02
CA VAL A 59 4.92 6.49 -0.26
C VAL A 59 4.59 6.31 1.20
N TYR A 60 5.58 6.00 2.04
CA TYR A 60 5.39 5.79 3.49
C TYR A 60 6.40 6.59 4.30
N SER A 61 6.03 6.95 5.53
CA SER A 61 6.95 7.60 6.46
C SER A 61 7.76 6.55 7.20
N SER A 62 9.09 6.64 7.14
CA SER A 62 9.96 5.82 7.99
C SER A 62 10.17 6.51 9.34
N ASP A 63 10.07 5.76 10.43
CA ASP A 63 10.29 6.29 11.79
C ASP A 63 11.72 6.82 12.03
N LEU A 64 12.66 6.53 11.12
CA LEU A 64 14.08 6.89 11.25
C LEU A 64 14.36 8.38 11.03
N ALA A 65 13.48 9.12 10.35
CA ALA A 65 13.46 10.57 10.34
C ALA A 65 12.16 11.03 9.69
N ARG A 66 11.41 11.95 10.30
CA ARG A 66 10.17 12.54 9.75
C ARG A 66 10.33 13.20 8.36
N THR A 67 11.54 13.23 7.82
CA THR A 67 11.90 13.73 6.49
C THR A 67 12.21 12.63 5.47
N ASN A 68 12.41 11.38 5.90
CA ASN A 68 12.73 10.24 5.02
C ASN A 68 11.46 9.48 4.68
N GLN A 69 10.92 9.79 3.50
CA GLN A 69 9.87 9.00 2.88
C GLN A 69 10.50 7.83 2.13
N GLY A 70 10.01 6.63 2.39
CA GLY A 70 10.28 5.47 1.56
C GLY A 70 9.26 5.38 0.44
N THR A 71 9.67 4.81 -0.69
CA THR A 71 8.79 4.54 -1.84
C THR A 71 8.88 3.08 -2.23
N ILE A 72 7.72 2.46 -2.49
CA ILE A 72 7.61 1.09 -2.98
C ILE A 72 6.86 1.14 -4.31
N GLY A 73 7.47 0.60 -5.36
CA GLY A 73 6.81 0.38 -6.64
C GLY A 73 6.29 -1.06 -6.76
N VAL A 74 4.99 -1.21 -6.99
CA VAL A 74 4.34 -2.52 -7.13
C VAL A 74 3.20 -2.44 -8.14
N SER A 75 2.90 -3.52 -8.86
CA SER A 75 1.72 -3.53 -9.72
C SER A 75 0.44 -3.52 -8.88
N PHE A 76 -0.65 -2.94 -9.38
CA PHE A 76 -1.92 -2.89 -8.66
C PHE A 76 -2.44 -4.29 -8.33
N TYR A 77 -2.28 -5.26 -9.24
CA TYR A 77 -2.77 -6.62 -9.02
C TYR A 77 -1.94 -7.36 -7.97
N ASP A 78 -0.60 -7.27 -8.03
CA ASP A 78 0.27 -7.88 -7.02
C ASP A 78 0.02 -7.25 -5.64
N LEU A 79 -0.22 -5.93 -5.60
CA LEU A 79 -0.58 -5.25 -4.36
C LEU A 79 -1.89 -5.79 -3.78
N LEU A 80 -2.91 -6.04 -4.60
CA LEU A 80 -4.16 -6.64 -4.11
C LEU A 80 -3.94 -8.04 -3.55
N GLU A 81 -3.07 -8.85 -4.15
CA GLU A 81 -2.70 -10.16 -3.63
C GLU A 81 -2.04 -10.03 -2.25
N CYS A 82 -1.09 -9.11 -2.08
CA CYS A 82 -0.47 -8.84 -0.77
C CYS A 82 -1.49 -8.40 0.29
N LEU A 83 -2.50 -7.60 -0.09
CA LEU A 83 -3.55 -7.15 0.82
C LEU A 83 -4.48 -8.29 1.25
N GLU A 84 -4.88 -9.14 0.32
CA GLU A 84 -5.73 -10.32 0.60
C GLU A 84 -4.97 -11.36 1.43
N ASP A 85 -3.67 -11.54 1.20
CA ASP A 85 -2.83 -12.42 2.03
C ASP A 85 -2.71 -11.92 3.48
N ALA A 86 -2.56 -10.60 3.66
CA ALA A 86 -2.49 -9.97 4.97
C ALA A 86 -3.83 -9.96 5.71
N HIS A 87 -4.94 -9.85 4.98
CA HIS A 87 -6.30 -9.93 5.49
C HIS A 87 -7.18 -10.80 4.59
N PRO A 88 -7.16 -12.14 4.80
CA PRO A 88 -8.02 -13.03 4.03
C PRO A 88 -9.48 -12.64 4.23
N ARG A 89 -10.26 -12.59 3.14
CA ARG A 89 -11.66 -12.15 3.08
C ARG A 89 -11.91 -10.65 3.11
N LEU A 90 -10.88 -9.83 2.90
CA LEU A 90 -11.09 -8.38 2.83
C LEU A 90 -11.96 -7.98 1.63
N PHE A 91 -11.82 -8.70 0.51
CA PHE A 91 -12.51 -8.39 -0.73
C PHE A 91 -13.62 -9.40 -1.11
N SER A 92 -13.94 -10.33 -0.22
CA SER A 92 -14.92 -11.42 -0.45
C SER A 92 -16.32 -11.12 0.11
#